data_AF-A0A523F777-F1
#
_entry.id   AF-A0A523F777-F1
#
_cell.length_a   1.000
_cell.length_b   1.000
_cell.length_c   1.000
_cell.angle_alpha   90.00
_cell.angle_beta   90.00
_cell.angle_gamma   90.00
#
_symmetry.space_group_name_H-M   'P 1'
#
loop_
_entity.id
_entity.type
_entity.pdbx_description
1 polymer ?
#
loop_
_entity_poly.entity_id
_entity_poly.type
_entity_poly.pdbx_seq_one_letter_code
_entity_poly.pdbx_strand_id
1 'polypeptide(L)' 'MIASRSGMEAGKITRDTELAEIGVTSLELTEIVMDLEDLFDIQIDLNAAEAWDMLRNVGDIVDAIEKLVNARS' A
#
# COMPACT_ATOMS: atom_id res chain seq x y z
N MET A 1 -6.22 -8.27 0.94
CA MET A 1 -5.28 -7.47 1.75
C MET A 1 -5.79 -6.05 1.96
N ILE A 2 -5.81 -5.17 0.96
CA ILE A 2 -6.36 -3.80 1.13
C ILE A 2 -7.89 -3.84 1.35
N ALA A 3 -8.61 -4.61 0.53
CA ALA A 3 -10.05 -4.80 0.67
C ALA A 3 -10.52 -5.38 2.01
N SER A 4 -9.67 -6.21 2.59
CA SER A 4 -9.93 -6.91 3.86
C SER A 4 -9.84 -5.97 5.06
N ARG A 5 -9.10 -4.87 4.88
CA ARG A 5 -8.85 -3.83 5.88
C ARG A 5 -9.70 -2.58 5.61
N SER A 6 -10.31 -2.49 4.44
CA SER A 6 -11.32 -1.48 4.12
C SER A 6 -12.73 -1.91 4.47
N GLY A 7 -13.61 -0.96 4.76
CA GLY A 7 -15.07 -1.20 4.81
C GLY A 7 -15.72 -1.52 3.45
N MET A 8 -14.94 -1.64 2.37
CA MET A 8 -15.42 -1.82 0.99
C MET A 8 -15.13 -3.21 0.43
N GLU A 9 -16.04 -3.74 -0.39
CA GLU A 9 -15.81 -4.99 -1.11
C GLU A 9 -14.63 -4.87 -2.07
N ALA A 10 -13.80 -5.92 -2.16
CA ALA A 10 -12.61 -5.95 -3.01
C ALA A 10 -12.86 -5.60 -4.48
N GLY A 11 -14.06 -5.92 -4.99
CA GLY A 11 -14.46 -5.60 -6.36
C GLY A 11 -14.79 -4.14 -6.62
N LYS A 12 -14.91 -3.31 -5.57
CA LYS A 12 -15.16 -1.86 -5.66
C LYS A 12 -13.91 -1.02 -5.49
N ILE A 13 -12.80 -1.65 -5.10
CA ILE A 13 -11.52 -0.95 -4.96
C ILE A 13 -10.88 -0.85 -6.34
N THR A 14 -10.70 0.38 -6.77
CA THR A 14 -10.03 0.72 -8.02
C THR A 14 -8.68 1.34 -7.70
N ARG A 15 -7.82 1.47 -8.71
CA ARG A 15 -6.53 2.16 -8.54
C ARG A 15 -6.71 3.62 -8.12
N ASP A 16 -7.82 4.24 -8.51
CA ASP A 16 -8.13 5.63 -8.18
C ASP A 16 -8.76 5.80 -6.79
N THR A 17 -9.07 4.70 -6.09
CA THR A 17 -9.71 4.77 -4.78
C THR A 17 -8.75 5.32 -3.74
N GLU A 18 -9.12 6.41 -3.10
CA GLU A 18 -8.32 7.03 -2.04
C GLU A 18 -8.29 6.15 -0.79
N LEU A 19 -7.12 6.04 -0.17
CA LEU A 19 -6.93 5.23 1.04
C LEU A 19 -7.74 5.78 2.22
N ALA A 20 -7.88 7.11 2.28
CA ALA A 20 -8.73 7.78 3.27
C ALA A 20 -10.21 7.43 3.09
N GLU A 21 -10.70 7.24 1.85
CA GLU A 21 -12.11 6.89 1.59
C GLU A 21 -12.44 5.45 2.03
N ILE A 22 -11.46 4.55 1.94
CA ILE A 22 -11.62 3.16 2.37
C ILE A 22 -11.33 2.94 3.86
N GLY A 23 -11.00 4.00 4.59
CA GLY A 23 -10.75 3.97 6.02
C GLY A 23 -9.36 3.45 6.40
N VAL A 24 -8.43 3.34 5.44
CA VAL A 24 -7.06 2.91 5.71
C VAL A 24 -6.31 4.03 6.42
N THR A 25 -5.93 3.75 7.65
CA THR A 25 -5.13 4.63 8.51
C THR A 25 -3.63 4.38 8.31
N SER A 26 -2.78 5.27 8.84
CA SER A 26 -1.33 5.09 8.81
C SER A 26 -0.86 3.80 9.50
N LEU A 27 -1.61 3.31 10.49
CA LEU A 27 -1.33 2.03 11.16
C LEU A 27 -1.62 0.84 10.23
N GLU A 28 -2.80 0.80 9.61
CA GLU A 28 -3.14 -0.28 8.66
C GLU A 28 -2.22 -0.28 7.45
N LEU A 29 -1.79 0.90 7.00
CA LEU A 29 -0.82 1.03 5.92
C LEU A 29 0.54 0.44 6.32
N THR A 30 0.99 0.71 7.56
CA THR A 30 2.23 0.14 8.10
C THR A 30 2.15 -1.39 8.13
N GLU A 31 1.04 -1.94 8.58
CA GLU A 31 0.82 -3.39 8.58
C GLU A 31 0.78 -3.98 7.16
N ILE A 32 0.18 -3.28 6.19
CA ILE A 32 0.20 -3.70 4.78
C ILE A 32 1.65 -3.74 4.24
N VAL A 33 2.46 -2.74 4.56
CA VAL A 33 3.87 -2.71 4.14
C VAL A 33 4.64 -3.89 4.74
N MET A 34 4.48 -4.15 6.05
CA MET A 34 5.11 -5.30 6.69
C MET A 34 4.67 -6.63 6.07
N ASP A 35 3.36 -6.80 5.81
CA ASP A 35 2.83 -7.99 5.13
C ASP A 35 3.47 -8.17 3.72
N LEU A 36 3.77 -7.07 3.02
CA LEU A 36 4.38 -7.08 1.69
C LEU A 36 5.88 -7.35 1.74
N GLU A 37 6.59 -6.79 2.71
CA GLU A 37 8.00 -7.08 2.98
C GLU A 37 8.20 -8.57 3.20
N ASP A 38 7.37 -9.16 4.06
CA ASP A 38 7.38 -10.60 4.34
C ASP A 38 6.97 -11.44 3.11
N LEU A 39 5.98 -10.98 2.33
CA LEU A 39 5.48 -11.72 1.16
C LEU A 39 6.50 -11.75 0.01
N PHE A 40 7.22 -10.64 -0.22
CA PHE A 40 8.16 -10.50 -1.33
C PHE A 40 9.63 -10.66 -0.90
N ASP A 41 9.89 -10.91 0.39
CA ASP A 41 11.23 -11.00 0.98
C ASP A 41 12.08 -9.76 0.62
N ILE A 42 11.48 -8.58 0.78
CA ILE A 42 12.07 -7.26 0.53
C ILE A 42 12.09 -6.43 1.81
N GLN A 43 13.02 -5.48 1.91
CA GLN A 43 12.97 -4.42 2.92
C GLN A 43 12.62 -3.10 2.23
N ILE A 44 11.57 -2.46 2.73
CA ILE A 44 11.12 -1.14 2.33
C ILE A 44 11.61 -0.17 3.42
N ASP A 45 12.61 0.64 3.10
CA ASP A 45 13.17 1.59 4.06
C ASP A 45 12.18 2.74 4.33
N LEU A 46 11.46 2.61 5.44
CA LEU A 46 10.39 3.46 5.92
C LEU A 46 10.92 4.77 6.53
N ASN A 47 11.63 5.59 5.75
CA ASN A 47 11.52 7.05 5.91
C ASN A 47 10.10 7.58 5.57
N ALA A 48 9.15 6.64 5.40
CA ALA A 48 7.72 6.61 5.73
C ALA A 48 6.95 7.91 5.54
N ALA A 49 7.28 9.02 6.18
CA ALA A 49 6.60 10.29 5.95
C ALA A 49 6.60 10.69 4.46
N GLU A 50 7.72 10.52 3.74
CA GLU A 50 7.79 10.84 2.31
C GLU A 50 7.03 9.83 1.43
N ALA A 51 7.09 8.54 1.77
CA ALA A 51 6.29 7.53 1.09
C ALA A 51 4.80 7.73 1.37
N TRP A 52 4.43 8.10 2.60
CA TRP A 52 3.05 8.36 3.03
C TRP A 52 2.44 9.56 2.28
N ASP A 53 3.23 10.58 1.97
CA ASP A 53 2.77 11.74 1.18
C ASP A 53 2.54 11.39 -0.31
N MET A 54 3.20 10.33 -0.79
CA MET A 54 3.07 9.82 -2.16
C MET A 54 1.98 8.74 -2.31
N LEU A 55 1.54 8.12 -1.21
CA LEU A 55 0.54 7.05 -1.21
C LEU A 55 -0.85 7.62 -0.89
N ARG A 56 -1.52 8.19 -1.90
CA ARG A 56 -2.87 8.77 -1.74
C ARG A 56 -3.97 7.78 -2.08
N ASN A 57 -3.76 6.99 -3.13
CA ASN A 57 -4.72 6.02 -3.63
C ASN A 57 -4.11 4.61 -3.71
N VAL A 58 -4.95 3.61 -3.99
CA VAL A 58 -4.52 2.21 -4.12
C VAL A 58 -3.54 2.00 -5.28
N GLY A 59 -3.66 2.79 -6.35
CA GLY A 59 -2.74 2.77 -7.49
C GLY A 59 -1.31 3.16 -7.09
N ASP A 60 -1.16 4.19 -6.26
CA ASP A 60 0.13 4.66 -5.77
C ASP A 60 0.85 3.56 -4.96
N ILE A 61 0.11 2.79 -4.14
CA ILE A 61 0.66 1.64 -3.40
C ILE A 61 1.18 0.58 -4.38
N VAL A 62 0.36 0.21 -5.37
CA VAL A 62 0.74 -0.82 -6.34
C VAL A 62 1.97 -0.39 -7.14
N ASP A 63 2.02 0.87 -7.57
CA ASP A 63 3.14 1.40 -8.36
C ASP A 63 4.43 1.51 -7.54
N ALA A 64 4.33 1.86 -6.26
CA ALA A 64 5.47 1.88 -5.35
C ALA A 64 6.07 0.47 -5.17
N ILE A 65 5.22 -0.54 -4.97
CA ILE A 65 5.65 -1.94 -4.83
C ILE A 65 6.24 -2.44 -6.14
N GLU A 66 5.59 -2.20 -7.29
CA GLU A 66 6.10 -2.61 -8.60
C GLU A 66 7.48 -2.02 -8.88
N LYS A 67 7.72 -0.75 -8.54
CA LYS A 67 9.05 -0.13 -8.67
C LYS A 67 10.09 -0.80 -7.77
N LEU A 68 9.75 -1.09 -6.52
CA LEU A 68 10.66 -1.72 -5.57
C LEU A 68 11.01 -3.15 -5.97
N VAL A 69 10.03 -3.93 -6.44
CA VAL A 69 10.24 -5.28 -6.95
C VAL A 69 11.09 -5.26 -8.23
N ASN A 70 10.79 -4.38 -9.18
CA ASN A 70 11.57 -4.26 -10.41
C ASN A 70 12.98 -3.72 -10.18
N ALA A 71 13.19 -2.83 -9.21
CA ALA A 71 14.52 -2.32 -8.85
C ALA A 71 15.45 -3.40 -8.28
N ARG A 72 14.89 -4.55 -7.85
CA ARG A 72 15.64 -5.71 -7.37
C ARG A 72 16.08 -6.67 -8.50
N SER A 73 15.73 -6.39 -9.76
CA SER A 73 16.00 -7.23 -10.94
C SER A 73 17.34 -6.95 -11.62
#